data_AF-A0A8S3ZW15-F1
#
_entry.id   AF-A0A8S3ZW15-F1
#
_cell.length_a   1.000
_cell.length_b   1.000
_cell.length_c   1.000
_cell.angle_alpha   90.00
_cell.angle_beta   90.00
_cell.angle_gamma   90.00
#
_symmetry.space_group_name_H-M   'P 1'
#
loop_
_entity.id
_entity.type
_entity.pdbx_description
1 polymer ?
#
loop_
_entity_poly.entity_id
_entity_poly.type
_entity_poly.pdbx_seq_one_letter_code
_entity_poly.pdbx_strand_id
1 'polypeptide(L)'
;EEMSRFLFFNNNTGRGVDIVSLNIQRERDHGLAPYWKWRSFCGLRPLTGLNDTEALGPHANELAKVYSSMYDIDLYSGMLHEPVVEGLVGPTISCLLRIQFSLLKHGDRHFFDNTEPNSGFTDGRITFKRL
;
A
#
# COMPACT_ATOMS: atom_id res chain seq x y z
N GLU A 1 -7.60 0.38 -18.31
CA GLU A 1 -7.04 -0.46 -19.39
C GLU A 1 -5.62 -0.05 -19.78
N GLU A 2 -5.29 1.23 -19.89
CA GLU A 2 -3.92 1.67 -20.22
C GLU A 2 -2.85 0.99 -19.36
N MET A 3 -2.97 1.05 -18.04
CA MET A 3 -2.00 0.42 -17.13
C MET A 3 -2.20 -1.09 -16.96
N SER A 4 -3.43 -1.60 -17.15
CA SER A 4 -3.79 -3.00 -16.89
C SER A 4 -3.72 -3.90 -18.13
N ARG A 5 -3.42 -3.35 -19.31
CA ARG A 5 -3.26 -4.09 -20.57
C ARG A 5 -2.16 -3.52 -21.47
N PHE A 6 -1.89 -2.23 -21.38
CA PHE A 6 -1.08 -1.50 -22.35
C PHE A 6 0.16 -0.84 -21.73
N LEU A 7 0.58 -1.23 -20.51
CA LEU A 7 1.82 -0.72 -19.93
C LEU A 7 2.99 -1.15 -20.83
N PHE A 8 3.81 -0.19 -21.26
CA PHE A 8 4.91 -0.40 -22.23
C PHE A 8 4.46 -1.14 -23.51
N PHE A 9 3.30 -0.75 -24.05
CA PHE A 9 2.76 -1.37 -25.26
C PHE A 9 3.75 -1.34 -26.43
N ASN A 10 4.00 -2.51 -27.01
CA ASN A 10 4.87 -2.67 -28.15
C ASN A 10 4.04 -2.81 -29.43
N ASN A 11 4.04 -1.75 -30.24
CA ASN A 11 3.31 -1.67 -31.51
C ASN A 11 3.66 -2.79 -32.51
N ASN A 12 4.89 -3.32 -32.48
CA ASN A 12 5.31 -4.39 -33.39
C ASN A 12 4.72 -5.75 -33.00
N THR A 13 4.47 -5.97 -31.71
CA THR A 13 3.96 -7.25 -31.19
C THR A 13 2.48 -7.22 -30.82
N GLY A 14 1.89 -6.03 -30.73
CA GLY A 14 0.52 -5.83 -30.26
C GLY A 14 0.31 -6.21 -28.79
N ARG A 15 1.38 -6.25 -27.99
CA ARG A 15 1.35 -6.69 -26.59
C ARG A 15 1.80 -5.57 -25.66
N GLY A 16 1.08 -5.43 -24.55
CA GLY A 16 1.47 -4.63 -23.40
C GLY A 16 1.53 -5.49 -22.15
N VAL A 17 1.88 -4.85 -21.05
CA VAL A 17 1.99 -5.47 -19.74
C VAL A 17 0.84 -5.00 -18.85
N ASP A 18 0.40 -5.85 -17.93
CA ASP A 18 -0.57 -5.51 -16.90
C ASP A 18 0.15 -5.19 -15.59
N ILE A 19 0.13 -3.92 -15.16
CA ILE A 19 0.78 -3.52 -13.91
C ILE A 19 0.15 -4.15 -12.67
N VAL A 20 -1.16 -4.42 -12.70
CA VAL A 20 -1.87 -5.00 -11.55
C VAL A 20 -1.41 -6.44 -11.36
N SER A 21 -1.40 -7.22 -12.43
CA SER A 21 -0.86 -8.57 -12.43
C SER A 21 0.63 -8.60 -12.08
N LEU A 22 1.43 -7.64 -12.55
CA LEU A 22 2.83 -7.51 -12.17
C LEU A 22 3.04 -7.24 -10.68
N ASN A 23 2.22 -6.38 -10.07
CA ASN A 23 2.33 -6.07 -8.65
C ASN A 23 2.03 -7.32 -7.79
N ILE A 24 1.01 -8.10 -8.17
CA ILE A 24 0.67 -9.38 -7.53
C ILE A 24 1.81 -10.40 -7.70
N GLN A 25 2.43 -10.47 -8.88
CA GLN A 25 3.56 -11.38 -9.07
C GLN A 25 4.82 -10.91 -8.31
N ARG A 26 5.03 -9.59 -8.19
CA ARG A 26 6.18 -9.02 -7.50
C ARG A 26 6.11 -9.22 -5.99
N GLU A 27 4.94 -9.11 -5.37
CA GLU A 27 4.84 -9.40 -3.93
C GLU A 27 5.15 -10.88 -3.62
N ARG A 28 4.72 -11.80 -4.50
CA ARG A 28 5.02 -13.24 -4.39
C ARG A 28 6.50 -13.52 -4.57
N ASP A 29 7.12 -12.90 -5.58
CA ASP A 29 8.57 -12.98 -5.82
C ASP A 29 9.39 -12.48 -4.63
N HIS A 30 8.96 -11.37 -4.03
CA HIS A 30 9.57 -10.81 -2.81
C HIS A 30 9.22 -11.58 -1.53
N GLY A 31 8.39 -12.63 -1.60
CA GLY A 31 7.99 -13.43 -0.45
C GLY A 31 7.23 -12.64 0.61
N LEU A 32 6.45 -11.62 0.20
CA LEU A 32 5.64 -10.86 1.15
C LEU A 32 4.62 -11.75 1.84
N ALA A 33 4.43 -11.50 3.12
CA ALA A 33 3.40 -12.16 3.90
C ALA A 33 2.00 -11.83 3.35
N PRO A 34 1.03 -12.77 3.46
CA PRO A 34 -0.34 -12.54 3.00
C PRO A 34 -1.04 -11.44 3.78
N TYR A 35 -2.08 -10.88 3.19
CA TYR A 35 -2.84 -9.73 3.66
C TYR A 35 -3.24 -9.81 5.16
N TRP A 36 -3.73 -10.97 5.62
CA TRP A 36 -4.18 -11.12 7.00
C TRP A 36 -3.08 -10.87 8.05
N LYS A 37 -1.81 -11.20 7.73
CA LYS A 37 -0.68 -10.97 8.65
C LYS A 37 -0.43 -9.48 8.83
N TRP A 38 -0.55 -8.71 7.75
CA TRP A 38 -0.36 -7.26 7.79
C TRP A 38 -1.51 -6.55 8.50
N ARG A 39 -2.76 -7.02 8.33
CA ARG A 39 -3.87 -6.57 9.18
C ARG A 39 -3.59 -6.79 10.66
N SER A 40 -3.11 -7.98 11.01
CA SER A 40 -2.75 -8.31 12.39
C SER A 40 -1.60 -7.45 12.91
N PHE A 41 -0.56 -7.22 12.10
CA PHE A 41 0.54 -6.32 12.42
C PHE A 41 0.06 -4.89 12.71
N CYS A 42 -0.94 -4.43 11.95
CA CYS A 42 -1.57 -3.12 12.13
C CYS A 42 -2.62 -3.08 13.25
N GLY A 43 -2.83 -4.17 13.99
CA GLY A 43 -3.82 -4.23 15.08
C GLY A 43 -5.29 -4.15 14.61
N LEU A 44 -5.55 -4.44 13.34
CA LEU A 44 -6.89 -4.41 12.77
C LEU A 44 -7.69 -5.66 13.14
N ARG A 45 -9.04 -5.55 13.07
CA ARG A 45 -9.93 -6.69 13.28
C ARG A 45 -9.53 -7.86 12.36
N PRO A 46 -9.40 -9.09 12.89
CA PRO A 46 -9.16 -10.29 12.09
C PRO A 46 -10.25 -10.51 11.05
N LEU A 47 -9.89 -11.05 9.89
CA LEU A 47 -10.87 -11.45 8.86
C LEU A 47 -11.75 -12.58 9.37
N THR A 48 -13.04 -12.52 9.05
CA THR A 48 -14.01 -13.59 9.35
C THR A 48 -14.22 -14.54 8.16
N GLY A 49 -13.80 -14.16 6.96
CA GLY A 49 -13.91 -14.97 5.74
C GLY A 49 -13.54 -14.18 4.49
N LEU A 50 -13.64 -14.85 3.32
CA LEU A 50 -13.42 -14.23 2.00
C LEU A 50 -14.49 -13.19 1.63
N ASN A 51 -15.64 -13.27 2.29
CA ASN A 51 -16.83 -12.45 2.10
C ASN A 51 -17.05 -11.46 3.27
N ASP A 52 -16.00 -11.18 4.05
CA ASP A 52 -16.00 -10.17 5.12
C ASP A 52 -16.07 -8.75 4.53
N THR A 53 -17.27 -8.29 4.21
CA THR A 53 -17.50 -7.00 3.54
C THR A 53 -17.14 -5.78 4.39
N GLU A 54 -17.09 -5.94 5.71
CA GLU A 54 -16.63 -4.87 6.60
C GLU A 54 -15.12 -4.64 6.43
N ALA A 55 -14.34 -5.72 6.25
CA ALA A 55 -12.90 -5.63 6.06
C ALA A 55 -12.45 -5.46 4.59
N LEU A 56 -13.19 -6.06 3.64
CA LEU A 56 -12.83 -6.17 2.21
C LEU A 56 -13.81 -5.43 1.28
N GLY A 57 -14.67 -4.59 1.85
CA GLY A 57 -15.59 -3.74 1.10
C GLY A 57 -16.72 -4.52 0.39
N PRO A 58 -17.53 -3.81 -0.42
CA PRO A 58 -18.73 -4.38 -1.05
C PRO A 58 -18.42 -5.45 -2.11
N HIS A 59 -17.18 -5.51 -2.61
CA HIS A 59 -16.75 -6.44 -3.66
C HIS A 59 -15.90 -7.61 -3.12
N ALA A 60 -15.96 -7.90 -1.82
CA ALA A 60 -15.25 -9.03 -1.21
C ALA A 60 -15.54 -10.37 -1.91
N ASN A 61 -16.75 -10.54 -2.44
CA ASN A 61 -17.17 -11.72 -3.20
C ASN A 61 -16.32 -11.98 -4.45
N GLU A 62 -15.66 -10.96 -5.03
CA GLU A 62 -14.76 -11.13 -6.18
C GLU A 62 -13.48 -11.87 -5.78
N LEU A 63 -12.96 -11.60 -4.57
CA LEU A 63 -11.80 -12.33 -4.03
C LEU A 63 -12.14 -13.80 -3.80
N ALA A 64 -13.37 -14.10 -3.37
CA ALA A 64 -13.84 -15.48 -3.19
C ALA A 64 -13.90 -16.30 -4.49
N LYS A 65 -13.88 -15.65 -5.66
CA LYS A 65 -13.84 -16.36 -6.97
C LYS A 65 -12.43 -16.83 -7.34
N VAL A 66 -11.39 -16.25 -6.74
CA VAL A 66 -9.99 -16.46 -7.14
C VAL A 66 -9.12 -17.02 -6.03
N TYR A 67 -9.45 -16.77 -4.76
CA TYR A 67 -8.75 -17.34 -3.60
C TYR A 67 -9.61 -18.42 -2.94
N SER A 68 -8.97 -19.55 -2.58
CA SER A 68 -9.65 -20.64 -1.86
C SER A 68 -9.78 -20.39 -0.36
N SER A 69 -8.93 -19.53 0.20
CA SER A 69 -8.89 -19.21 1.63
C SER A 69 -8.59 -17.73 1.85
N MET A 70 -9.17 -17.14 2.91
CA MET A 70 -8.83 -15.78 3.33
C MET A 70 -7.36 -15.62 3.75
N TYR A 71 -6.71 -16.74 4.07
CA TYR A 71 -5.30 -16.77 4.46
C TYR A 71 -4.33 -16.68 3.27
N ASP A 72 -4.84 -16.85 2.04
CA ASP A 72 -4.05 -16.84 0.80
C ASP A 72 -4.15 -15.51 0.04
N ILE A 73 -4.96 -14.57 0.52
CA ILE A 73 -5.13 -13.26 -0.14
C ILE A 73 -3.77 -12.54 -0.14
N ASP A 74 -3.28 -12.27 -1.33
CA ASP A 74 -2.13 -11.43 -1.60
C ASP A 74 -2.30 -10.03 -0.97
N LEU A 75 -1.22 -9.46 -0.41
CA LEU A 75 -1.29 -8.17 0.31
C LEU A 75 -1.84 -7.06 -0.59
N TYR A 76 -1.32 -6.94 -1.82
CA TYR A 76 -1.76 -5.92 -2.76
C TYR A 76 -3.25 -6.03 -3.08
N SER A 77 -3.74 -7.25 -3.37
CA SER A 77 -5.17 -7.50 -3.62
C SER A 77 -6.02 -7.14 -2.40
N GLY A 78 -5.65 -7.60 -1.21
CA GLY A 78 -6.42 -7.36 0.02
C GLY A 78 -6.52 -5.87 0.35
N MET A 79 -5.41 -5.13 0.27
CA MET A 79 -5.37 -3.70 0.55
C MET A 79 -6.23 -2.86 -0.40
N LEU A 80 -6.29 -3.22 -1.69
CA LEU A 80 -7.11 -2.50 -2.66
C LEU A 80 -8.61 -2.73 -2.48
N HIS A 81 -8.99 -3.80 -1.79
CA HIS A 81 -10.38 -4.11 -1.48
C HIS A 81 -10.88 -3.42 -0.19
N GLU A 82 -9.99 -2.87 0.64
CA GLU A 82 -10.41 -2.22 1.87
C GLU A 82 -11.24 -0.95 1.61
N PRO A 83 -12.33 -0.74 2.37
CA PRO A 83 -13.08 0.51 2.28
C PRO A 83 -12.25 1.69 2.79
N VAL A 84 -12.32 2.81 2.09
CA VAL A 84 -11.72 4.08 2.52
C VAL A 84 -12.75 4.83 3.36
N VAL A 85 -12.47 4.99 4.66
CA VAL A 85 -13.34 5.75 5.58
C VAL A 85 -12.97 7.24 5.55
N GLU A 86 -11.68 7.54 5.68
CA GLU A 86 -11.12 8.89 5.60
C GLU A 86 -9.82 8.88 4.78
N GLY A 87 -9.57 9.95 4.01
CA GLY A 87 -8.39 10.06 3.16
C GLY A 87 -8.55 9.38 1.80
N LEU A 88 -7.47 8.76 1.31
CA LEU A 88 -7.40 8.18 -0.05
C LEU A 88 -7.22 6.67 -0.08
N VAL A 89 -6.89 6.04 1.05
CA VAL A 89 -6.47 4.63 1.11
C VAL A 89 -7.08 3.92 2.31
N GLY A 90 -7.22 2.60 2.22
CA GLY A 90 -7.73 1.76 3.29
C GLY A 90 -6.83 1.72 4.54
N PRO A 91 -7.35 1.21 5.67
CA PRO A 91 -6.66 1.19 6.96
C PRO A 91 -5.29 0.48 6.95
N THR A 92 -5.12 -0.61 6.20
CA THR A 92 -3.83 -1.32 6.12
C THR A 92 -2.79 -0.49 5.38
N ILE A 93 -3.13 0.10 4.22
CA ILE A 93 -2.21 1.00 3.50
C ILE A 93 -1.89 2.21 4.38
N SER A 94 -2.89 2.81 5.03
CA SER A 94 -2.70 3.97 5.92
C SER A 94 -1.72 3.65 7.06
N CYS A 95 -1.88 2.50 7.73
CA CYS A 95 -0.97 2.02 8.75
C CYS A 95 0.48 1.87 8.23
N LEU A 96 0.67 1.17 7.12
CA LEU A 96 2.00 0.90 6.55
C LEU A 96 2.68 2.18 6.08
N LEU A 97 1.96 3.06 5.38
CA LEU A 97 2.47 4.36 4.96
C LEU A 97 2.84 5.22 6.16
N ARG A 98 1.97 5.28 7.19
CA ARG A 98 2.27 6.06 8.41
C ARG A 98 3.57 5.61 9.05
N ILE A 99 3.76 4.31 9.21
CA ILE A 99 4.99 3.75 9.79
C ILE A 99 6.19 4.11 8.92
N GLN A 100 6.11 3.85 7.62
CA GLN A 100 7.24 4.09 6.70
C GLN A 100 7.61 5.58 6.62
N PHE A 101 6.64 6.48 6.47
CA PHE A 101 6.90 7.92 6.42
C PHE A 101 7.38 8.48 7.76
N SER A 102 6.86 7.97 8.88
CA SER A 102 7.35 8.34 10.22
C SER A 102 8.82 7.96 10.40
N LEU A 103 9.19 6.72 10.04
CA LEU A 103 10.57 6.25 10.09
C LEU A 103 11.49 7.05 9.17
N LEU A 104 11.04 7.39 7.96
CA LEU A 104 11.81 8.23 7.04
C LEU A 104 12.01 9.64 7.58
N LYS A 105 10.95 10.25 8.13
CA LYS A 105 11.02 11.61 8.69
C LYS A 105 11.95 11.66 9.90
N HIS A 106 11.71 10.80 10.89
CA HIS A 106 12.40 10.86 12.18
C HIS A 106 13.78 10.18 12.15
N GLY A 107 14.02 9.28 11.19
CA GLY A 107 15.32 8.64 10.97
C GLY A 107 16.27 9.48 10.11
N ASP A 108 15.78 10.52 9.42
CA ASP A 108 16.62 11.37 8.57
C ASP A 108 17.17 12.57 9.35
N ARG A 109 18.48 12.51 9.64
CA ARG A 109 19.23 13.58 10.28
C ARG A 109 19.17 14.91 9.51
N HIS A 110 18.97 14.88 8.19
CA HIS A 110 18.90 16.05 7.32
C HIS A 110 17.47 16.41 6.93
N PHE A 111 16.47 15.83 7.58
CA PHE A 111 15.08 16.15 7.33
C PHE A 111 14.84 17.67 7.53
N PHE A 112 14.04 18.27 6.65
CA PHE A 112 14.02 19.72 6.48
C PHE A 112 13.53 20.53 7.70
N ASP A 113 12.76 19.91 8.60
CA ASP A 113 12.27 20.52 9.83
C ASP A 113 13.07 20.13 11.08
N ASN A 114 14.20 19.43 10.90
CA ASN A 114 15.12 19.12 11.98
C ASN A 114 15.78 20.40 12.50
N THR A 115 15.85 20.54 13.83
CA THR A 115 16.40 21.69 14.55
C THR A 115 17.76 21.39 15.20
N GLU A 116 18.34 20.22 14.96
CA GLU A 116 19.65 19.85 15.48
C GLU A 116 20.75 20.83 15.02
N PRO A 117 21.59 21.38 15.91
CA PRO A 117 22.52 22.47 15.57
C PRO A 117 23.50 22.16 14.44
N ASN A 118 23.87 20.89 14.27
CA ASN A 118 24.89 20.44 13.31
C ASN A 118 24.31 19.87 12.00
N SER A 119 22.98 19.76 11.87
CA SER A 119 22.34 19.16 10.69
C SER A 119 21.00 19.78 10.29
N GLY A 120 20.39 20.58 11.16
CA GLY A 120 19.18 21.34 10.89
C GLY A 120 19.44 22.59 10.06
N PHE A 121 18.38 23.09 9.41
CA PHE A 121 18.40 24.41 8.79
C PHE A 121 18.31 25.50 9.89
N THR A 122 18.85 26.69 9.63
CA THR A 122 18.66 27.85 10.52
C THR A 122 17.20 28.31 10.52
N ASP A 123 16.69 28.83 11.64
CA ASP A 123 15.27 29.13 11.87
C ASP A 123 14.60 29.95 10.74
N GLY A 124 15.32 30.93 10.18
CA GLY A 124 14.81 31.75 9.07
C GLY A 124 14.52 30.97 7.77
N ARG A 125 15.14 29.80 7.58
CA ARG A 125 14.93 28.93 6.40
C ARG A 125 13.85 27.87 6.63
N ILE A 126 13.55 27.51 7.88
CA ILE A 126 12.51 26.52 8.21
C ILE A 126 11.11 27.13 7.94
N THR A 127 10.90 28.39 8.30
CA THR A 127 9.61 29.08 8.09
C THR A 127 9.23 29.19 6.61
N PHE A 128 10.19 29.41 5.71
CA PHE A 128 9.94 29.43 4.26
C PHE A 128 9.52 28.06 3.70
N LYS A 129 10.03 26.96 4.26
CA LYS A 129 9.72 25.60 3.81
C LYS A 129 8.42 25.02 4.37
N ARG A 130 7.79 25.71 5.33
CA ARG A 130 6.50 25.31 5.93
C ARG A 130 5.28 25.98 5.27
N LEU A 131 5.51 26.98 4.41
CA LEU A 131 4.50 27.59 3.54
C LEU A 131 4.25 26.70 2.32
#